data_AF-A0A0G1K7C9-F1
#
_entry.id   AF-A0A0G1K7C9-F1
#
_cell.length_a   1.000
_cell.length_b   1.000
_cell.length_c   1.000
_cell.angle_alpha   90.00
_cell.angle_beta   90.00
_cell.angle_gamma   90.00
#
_symmetry.space_group_name_H-M   'P 1'
#
loop_
_entity.id
_entity.type
_entity.pdbx_description
1 polymer ?
#
loop_
_entity_poly.entity_id
_entity_poly.type
_entity_poly.pdbx_seq_one_letter_code
_entity_poly.pdbx_strand_id
1 'polypeptide(L)'
;MIQKRGFIGLFILTFFLSTIGLALLVLDDQKDLSSRADLGLVSSLLPTLPEGSFLPNDSVWDGQSQNIPAKIKYDSSLWLPPQKDAPVFYHQYQPVTVRIVPDSINSTKLQQILGPDFTNPKPLISPKSMVEGWAIKSYSYKFFGDEKIIDVWTSTEGINLLAVMPEISSRSDVSDLVSEVVFGVSVGEVRGSSTPDDSARLAASVRPSVVMILNNYCTQAKLDNVVYPFCLAQSGSGFFVNKDGYIATNGHVVSNLPETSLFYGVITGGLDNLLIDSLQAYFTVTTGAPVERSLLEAKIKEAHSSKETIYQMAALVGDMYKKNFIKLDNSVNKYFVQLGNTPIQISKTGVSTGTDIVTATFVAADYADPDPVLGFTSSDVALLKINGTDYPALPLGKIDDISVGSNILLVGFPGVAMGSNSMLLDTSANAEPTFTKGVVSAFKQSKGNKKNLIQTDASINHGNSGGPAVSSEGKVVGLATYGLTPEEGGGNYNFLRDIADLKDLMAKNNVTEEIGSTYDTWKSGLNNYGISYFRYAKTDFEKVSSAYPEHPTVQQYIKEVSSKIGTVEDKTPKLTRAQRRLYINVSGGLMTFSIMMIIVLGISSFIDTKRRRAPVILPPRQPLPPQPIQTF
;
A
#
# COMPACT_ATOMS: atom_id res chain seq x y z
N MET A 1 -12.19 58.65 34.48
CA MET A 1 -12.27 58.44 33.01
C MET A 1 -11.00 57.82 32.43
N ILE A 2 -9.79 58.22 32.87
CA ILE A 2 -8.51 57.74 32.31
C ILE A 2 -8.34 56.21 32.47
N GLN A 3 -8.63 55.64 33.65
CA GLN A 3 -8.57 54.18 33.86
C GLN A 3 -9.54 53.39 32.96
N LYS A 4 -10.83 53.80 32.88
CA LYS A 4 -11.82 53.12 32.02
C LYS A 4 -11.41 53.14 30.53
N ARG A 5 -10.82 54.25 30.05
CA ARG A 5 -10.30 54.34 28.68
C ARG A 5 -9.09 53.43 28.46
N GLY A 6 -8.21 53.30 29.45
CA GLY A 6 -7.10 52.34 29.42
C GLY A 6 -7.57 50.89 29.34
N PHE A 7 -8.58 50.51 30.13
CA PHE A 7 -9.19 49.18 30.06
C PHE A 7 -9.85 48.90 28.71
N ILE A 8 -10.59 49.87 28.16
CA ILE A 8 -11.17 49.74 26.80
C ILE A 8 -10.06 49.52 25.76
N GLY A 9 -8.96 50.28 25.82
CA GLY A 9 -7.81 50.09 24.92
C GLY A 9 -7.16 48.70 25.04
N LEU A 10 -7.02 48.17 26.26
CA LEU A 10 -6.50 46.82 26.50
C LEU A 10 -7.42 45.73 25.91
N PHE A 11 -8.73 45.87 26.08
CA PHE A 11 -9.69 44.91 25.52
C PHE A 11 -9.77 44.98 23.99
N ILE A 12 -9.55 46.17 23.41
CA ILE A 12 -9.42 46.34 21.95
C ILE A 12 -8.13 45.64 21.45
N LEU A 13 -7.00 45.82 22.12
CA LEU A 13 -5.74 45.19 21.73
C LEU A 13 -5.82 43.66 21.81
N THR A 14 -6.37 43.11 22.89
CA THR A 14 -6.56 41.66 23.06
C THR A 14 -7.53 41.09 22.03
N PHE A 15 -8.58 41.83 21.67
CA PHE A 15 -9.46 41.47 20.55
C PHE A 15 -8.66 41.36 19.23
N PHE A 16 -7.86 42.38 18.87
CA PHE A 16 -7.06 42.32 17.64
C PHE A 16 -6.04 41.17 17.62
N LEU A 17 -5.34 40.94 18.73
CA LEU A 17 -4.40 39.81 18.85
C LEU A 17 -5.11 38.47 18.68
N SER A 18 -6.30 38.30 19.28
CA SER A 18 -7.10 37.09 19.11
C SER A 18 -7.58 36.88 17.67
N THR A 19 -7.92 37.95 16.95
CA THR A 19 -8.33 37.88 15.53
C THR A 19 -7.18 37.51 14.61
N ILE A 20 -5.97 38.02 14.86
CA ILE A 20 -4.77 37.66 14.09
C ILE A 20 -4.42 36.19 14.33
N GLY A 21 -4.50 35.72 15.57
CA GLY A 21 -4.31 34.31 15.91
C GLY A 21 -5.31 33.40 15.17
N LEU A 22 -6.59 33.77 15.14
CA LEU A 22 -7.62 33.04 14.41
C LEU A 22 -7.39 33.06 12.90
N ALA A 23 -6.95 34.18 12.32
CA ALA A 23 -6.63 34.28 10.90
C ALA A 23 -5.42 33.41 10.51
N LEU A 24 -4.38 33.35 11.34
CA LEU A 24 -3.24 32.45 11.14
C LEU A 24 -3.64 30.98 11.26
N LEU A 25 -4.58 30.66 12.15
CA LEU A 25 -5.20 29.33 12.23
C LEU A 25 -5.97 29.00 10.96
N VAL A 26 -6.78 29.92 10.43
CA VAL A 26 -7.53 29.72 9.17
C VAL A 26 -6.58 29.54 7.98
N LEU A 27 -5.43 30.22 7.96
CA LEU A 27 -4.39 30.00 6.93
C LEU A 27 -3.68 28.65 7.08
N ASP A 28 -3.49 28.14 8.30
CA ASP A 28 -3.05 26.77 8.56
C ASP A 28 -4.14 25.74 8.21
N ASP A 29 -5.40 26.10 8.42
CA ASP A 29 -6.62 25.34 8.10
C ASP A 29 -6.82 25.20 6.59
N GLN A 30 -6.47 26.22 5.81
CA GLN A 30 -6.44 26.14 4.34
C GLN A 30 -5.41 25.12 3.82
N LYS A 31 -4.44 24.71 4.66
CA LYS A 31 -3.49 23.63 4.36
C LYS A 31 -3.96 22.26 4.89
N ASP A 32 -4.94 22.24 5.80
CA ASP A 32 -5.56 21.04 6.35
C ASP A 32 -6.91 20.77 5.65
N LEU A 33 -6.94 19.81 4.73
CA LEU A 33 -8.16 19.44 4.01
C LEU A 33 -9.25 18.87 4.91
N SER A 34 -8.90 18.40 6.11
CA SER A 34 -9.85 17.68 6.95
C SER A 34 -10.87 18.58 7.64
N SER A 35 -10.50 19.76 8.10
CA SER A 35 -11.35 20.70 8.86
C SER A 35 -12.43 21.39 8.03
N ARG A 36 -12.24 21.51 6.71
CA ARG A 36 -13.24 22.08 5.79
C ARG A 36 -14.48 21.18 5.62
N ALA A 37 -14.42 19.94 6.11
CA ALA A 37 -15.55 19.02 6.12
C ALA A 37 -16.42 19.08 7.40
N ASP A 38 -16.02 19.79 8.47
CA ASP A 38 -16.62 19.59 9.83
C ASP A 38 -16.96 20.88 10.62
N LEU A 39 -17.14 22.04 9.97
CA LEU A 39 -17.71 23.22 10.66
C LEU A 39 -19.24 23.28 10.42
N GLY A 40 -19.97 22.50 11.23
CA GLY A 40 -21.43 22.26 11.20
C GLY A 40 -22.31 23.38 11.80
N LEU A 41 -23.50 23.00 12.34
CA LEU A 41 -24.38 23.66 13.36
C LEU A 41 -25.87 23.29 13.10
N VAL A 42 -26.73 22.80 14.01
CA VAL A 42 -26.84 22.93 15.49
C VAL A 42 -27.56 21.72 16.11
N SER A 43 -27.07 21.31 17.26
CA SER A 43 -27.69 20.47 18.29
C SER A 43 -28.69 21.27 19.15
N SER A 44 -29.97 20.89 19.13
CA SER A 44 -30.87 20.95 20.30
C SER A 44 -32.24 20.42 19.88
N LEU A 45 -32.85 19.58 20.73
CA LEU A 45 -34.03 18.73 20.50
C LEU A 45 -33.71 17.39 19.81
N LEU A 46 -33.31 16.42 20.62
CA LEU A 46 -33.45 15.00 20.30
C LEU A 46 -34.42 14.37 21.31
N PRO A 47 -35.51 13.72 20.88
CA PRO A 47 -36.09 12.64 21.67
C PRO A 47 -35.16 11.42 21.60
N THR A 48 -35.17 10.60 22.66
CA THR A 48 -34.47 9.31 22.71
C THR A 48 -35.06 8.34 21.69
N LEU A 49 -34.23 7.79 20.81
CA LEU A 49 -34.61 6.71 19.89
C LEU A 49 -34.61 5.34 20.63
N PRO A 50 -35.52 4.42 20.27
CA PRO A 50 -35.72 3.15 20.98
C PRO A 50 -34.58 2.16 20.75
N GLU A 51 -34.39 1.25 21.71
CA GLU A 51 -33.39 0.18 21.65
C GLU A 51 -33.68 -0.78 20.47
N GLY A 52 -32.81 -0.70 19.46
CA GLY A 52 -32.72 -1.62 18.32
C GLY A 52 -31.30 -1.55 17.74
N SER A 53 -30.67 -2.70 17.53
CA SER A 53 -29.23 -2.80 17.25
C SER A 53 -28.85 -2.36 15.84
N PHE A 54 -28.42 -1.11 15.68
CA PHE A 54 -27.59 -0.69 14.54
C PHE A 54 -26.16 -1.16 14.78
N LEU A 55 -25.63 -1.98 13.88
CA LEU A 55 -24.26 -2.45 13.99
C LEU A 55 -23.32 -1.46 13.30
N PRO A 56 -22.12 -1.21 13.84
CA PRO A 56 -21.36 -0.01 13.52
C PRO A 56 -20.69 -0.12 12.15
N ASN A 57 -20.41 1.06 11.56
CA ASN A 57 -19.29 1.40 10.64
C ASN A 57 -19.64 1.39 9.09
N ASP A 58 -19.15 2.37 8.26
CA ASP A 58 -19.15 2.82 6.78
C ASP A 58 -20.13 2.54 5.61
N SER A 59 -20.02 3.46 4.64
CA SER A 59 -20.76 3.73 3.41
C SER A 59 -19.84 3.71 2.15
N VAL A 60 -19.93 2.66 1.32
CA VAL A 60 -19.18 2.46 0.06
C VAL A 60 -20.14 2.01 -1.04
N TRP A 61 -19.98 2.50 -2.27
CA TRP A 61 -20.79 2.10 -3.43
C TRP A 61 -19.88 1.57 -4.53
N ASP A 62 -20.08 0.32 -4.95
CA ASP A 62 -19.22 -0.41 -5.89
C ASP A 62 -19.59 -0.22 -7.36
N GLY A 63 -20.62 0.60 -7.64
CA GLY A 63 -21.12 0.80 -8.99
C GLY A 63 -22.05 -0.31 -9.50
N GLN A 64 -22.37 -1.36 -8.73
CA GLN A 64 -23.29 -2.41 -9.15
C GLN A 64 -24.36 -2.79 -8.12
N SER A 65 -25.58 -3.06 -8.60
CA SER A 65 -26.75 -3.44 -7.81
C SER A 65 -26.74 -4.90 -7.36
N GLN A 66 -26.46 -5.19 -6.09
CA GLN A 66 -26.74 -6.52 -5.51
C GLN A 66 -26.97 -6.45 -3.99
N ASN A 67 -28.16 -5.99 -3.58
CA ASN A 67 -28.74 -6.17 -2.24
C ASN A 67 -27.90 -5.65 -1.06
N ILE A 68 -28.32 -4.53 -0.48
CA ILE A 68 -27.70 -3.90 0.68
C ILE A 68 -28.19 -4.56 1.98
N PRO A 69 -27.47 -5.54 2.54
CA PRO A 69 -27.38 -5.61 3.99
C PRO A 69 -25.93 -5.88 4.42
N ALA A 70 -25.14 -4.81 4.58
CA ALA A 70 -23.79 -4.93 5.14
C ALA A 70 -23.42 -3.69 5.97
N LYS A 71 -22.81 -3.98 7.13
CA LYS A 71 -22.07 -3.08 8.03
C LYS A 71 -20.69 -2.74 7.41
N ILE A 72 -19.84 -1.95 8.08
CA ILE A 72 -18.36 -1.67 7.92
C ILE A 72 -18.01 -0.28 7.35
N LYS A 73 -16.90 0.49 7.63
CA LYS A 73 -16.06 0.93 8.80
C LYS A 73 -15.03 2.07 8.53
N TYR A 74 -15.10 3.18 9.30
CA TYR A 74 -14.64 4.58 8.99
C TYR A 74 -13.16 4.78 8.70
N ASP A 75 -12.83 5.27 7.50
CA ASP A 75 -11.50 5.80 7.17
C ASP A 75 -11.36 7.28 7.55
N SER A 76 -10.92 7.49 8.79
CA SER A 76 -10.59 8.79 9.36
C SER A 76 -9.38 9.53 8.71
N SER A 77 -8.67 8.87 7.79
CA SER A 77 -7.48 9.41 7.13
C SER A 77 -7.79 10.20 5.85
N LEU A 78 -8.99 10.06 5.29
CA LEU A 78 -9.39 10.74 4.04
C LEU A 78 -10.45 11.84 4.21
N TRP A 79 -11.36 11.74 5.19
CA TRP A 79 -12.41 12.75 5.47
C TRP A 79 -12.82 12.74 6.96
N LEU A 80 -13.40 13.84 7.49
CA LEU A 80 -14.01 13.87 8.84
C LEU A 80 -15.37 13.13 8.86
N PRO A 81 -15.83 12.62 10.03
CA PRO A 81 -17.08 11.86 10.08
C PRO A 81 -18.26 12.82 9.92
N PRO A 82 -19.36 12.44 9.22
CA PRO A 82 -20.53 13.28 9.13
C PRO A 82 -21.12 13.53 10.53
N GLN A 83 -21.52 14.76 10.84
CA GLN A 83 -22.30 15.02 12.05
C GLN A 83 -23.69 14.39 11.90
N LYS A 84 -23.90 13.30 12.66
CA LYS A 84 -25.11 12.46 12.77
C LYS A 84 -25.55 11.80 11.47
N ASP A 85 -25.20 10.51 11.37
CA ASP A 85 -25.93 9.43 10.70
C ASP A 85 -26.35 9.61 9.23
N ALA A 86 -25.93 10.68 8.53
CA ALA A 86 -26.23 10.91 7.13
C ALA A 86 -25.28 10.11 6.22
N PRO A 87 -25.80 9.25 5.32
CA PRO A 87 -24.95 8.36 4.52
C PRO A 87 -24.25 9.14 3.39
N VAL A 88 -22.93 8.92 3.26
CA VAL A 88 -22.09 9.45 2.19
C VAL A 88 -21.47 8.28 1.45
N PHE A 89 -21.76 8.12 0.17
CA PHE A 89 -21.30 7.03 -0.67
C PHE A 89 -20.11 7.49 -1.52
N TYR A 90 -19.12 6.64 -1.69
CA TYR A 90 -18.04 6.85 -2.66
C TYR A 90 -18.04 5.70 -3.65
N HIS A 91 -17.80 6.02 -4.94
CA HIS A 91 -17.67 5.00 -5.96
C HIS A 91 -16.35 4.26 -5.77
N GLN A 92 -16.39 2.94 -5.71
CA GLN A 92 -15.23 2.10 -5.39
C GLN A 92 -14.11 2.23 -6.43
N TYR A 93 -14.47 2.54 -7.68
CA TYR A 93 -13.53 2.52 -8.81
C TYR A 93 -13.31 3.88 -9.48
N GLN A 94 -14.06 4.90 -9.09
CA GLN A 94 -13.97 6.23 -9.69
C GLN A 94 -13.98 7.29 -8.59
N PRO A 95 -13.36 8.46 -8.78
CA PRO A 95 -13.37 9.53 -7.80
C PRO A 95 -14.72 10.27 -7.80
N VAL A 96 -15.81 9.51 -7.64
CA VAL A 96 -17.18 9.98 -7.55
C VAL A 96 -17.62 9.88 -6.10
N THR A 97 -18.20 10.95 -5.59
CA THR A 97 -18.75 10.98 -4.24
C THR A 97 -20.20 11.43 -4.29
N VAL A 98 -21.08 10.67 -3.66
CA VAL A 98 -22.51 10.92 -3.62
C VAL A 98 -22.94 11.10 -2.18
N ARG A 99 -23.62 12.21 -1.88
CA ARG A 99 -24.19 12.48 -0.57
C ARG A 99 -25.70 12.53 -0.68
N ILE A 100 -26.37 11.69 0.11
CA ILE A 100 -27.82 11.79 0.30
C ILE A 100 -28.09 12.79 1.41
N VAL A 101 -28.98 13.73 1.13
CA VAL A 101 -29.35 14.78 2.07
C VAL A 101 -30.77 14.51 2.54
N PRO A 102 -30.98 14.12 3.80
CA PRO A 102 -32.29 13.73 4.30
C PRO A 102 -33.27 14.91 4.48
N ASP A 103 -32.75 16.13 4.62
CA ASP A 103 -33.55 17.36 4.67
C ASP A 103 -33.31 18.23 3.43
N SER A 104 -34.36 18.81 2.85
CA SER A 104 -34.26 19.67 1.67
C SER A 104 -33.30 20.85 1.90
N ILE A 105 -32.14 20.86 1.25
CA ILE A 105 -31.26 22.03 1.21
C ILE A 105 -31.75 22.98 0.12
N ASN A 106 -31.77 24.30 0.38
CA ASN A 106 -32.09 25.29 -0.65
C ASN A 106 -30.81 25.80 -1.36
N SER A 107 -30.98 26.38 -2.55
CA SER A 107 -29.86 26.85 -3.39
C SER A 107 -28.98 27.90 -2.71
N THR A 108 -29.55 28.75 -1.85
CA THR A 108 -28.81 29.78 -1.11
C THR A 108 -27.87 29.18 -0.08
N LYS A 109 -28.32 28.14 0.64
CA LYS A 109 -27.50 27.43 1.62
C LYS A 109 -26.42 26.60 0.93
N LEU A 110 -26.71 26.04 -0.24
CA LEU A 110 -25.73 25.30 -1.04
C LEU A 110 -24.61 26.21 -1.57
N GLN A 111 -24.94 27.42 -2.01
CA GLN A 111 -23.97 28.44 -2.43
C GLN A 111 -23.08 28.92 -1.28
N GLN A 112 -23.61 28.99 -0.05
CA GLN A 112 -22.79 29.30 1.14
C GLN A 112 -21.81 28.18 1.49
N ILE A 113 -22.19 26.92 1.23
CA ILE A 113 -21.35 25.74 1.51
C ILE A 113 -20.25 25.58 0.44
N LEU A 114 -20.60 25.70 -0.84
CA LEU A 114 -19.68 25.40 -1.96
C LEU A 114 -18.91 26.63 -2.45
N GLY A 115 -19.26 27.82 -1.96
CA GLY A 115 -18.57 29.07 -2.26
C GLY A 115 -19.16 29.84 -3.45
N PRO A 116 -18.68 31.08 -3.68
CA PRO A 116 -19.25 32.00 -4.67
C PRO A 116 -19.11 31.54 -6.12
N ASP A 117 -18.14 30.67 -6.42
CA ASP A 117 -17.93 30.10 -7.76
C ASP A 117 -19.02 29.08 -8.12
N PHE A 118 -19.79 28.60 -7.13
CA PHE A 118 -20.92 27.69 -7.27
C PHE A 118 -22.24 28.46 -7.53
N THR A 119 -22.27 29.39 -8.48
CA THR A 119 -23.44 30.26 -8.71
C THR A 119 -24.09 30.11 -10.07
N ASN A 120 -23.34 29.71 -11.09
CA ASN A 120 -23.84 29.63 -12.46
C ASN A 120 -23.96 28.16 -12.90
N PRO A 121 -25.19 27.62 -13.00
CA PRO A 121 -25.40 26.26 -13.51
C PRO A 121 -24.95 26.17 -14.97
N LYS A 122 -24.29 25.07 -15.32
CA LYS A 122 -23.88 24.78 -16.69
C LYS A 122 -25.03 24.09 -17.45
N PRO A 123 -25.14 24.29 -18.78
CA PRO A 123 -26.06 23.52 -19.62
C PRO A 123 -25.76 22.02 -19.51
N LEU A 124 -26.80 21.19 -19.42
CA LEU A 124 -26.66 19.73 -19.43
C LEU A 124 -26.26 19.26 -20.83
N ILE A 125 -25.19 18.48 -20.93
CA ILE A 125 -24.62 18.01 -22.22
C ILE A 125 -25.23 16.65 -22.66
N SER A 126 -25.87 15.91 -21.75
CA SER A 126 -26.50 14.58 -22.00
C SER A 126 -27.69 14.35 -21.02
N PRO A 127 -28.60 13.37 -21.22
CA PRO A 127 -30.05 13.54 -21.07
C PRO A 127 -30.49 13.94 -19.65
N LYS A 128 -31.68 14.55 -19.58
CA LYS A 128 -32.41 14.81 -18.34
C LYS A 128 -32.51 13.52 -17.52
N SER A 129 -32.64 13.66 -16.19
CA SER A 129 -32.91 12.55 -15.27
C SER A 129 -33.86 11.53 -15.90
N MET A 130 -33.40 10.29 -16.04
CA MET A 130 -34.25 9.18 -16.49
C MET A 130 -35.16 8.66 -15.37
N VAL A 131 -34.93 9.13 -14.14
CA VAL A 131 -35.76 8.85 -12.97
C VAL A 131 -36.93 9.83 -12.95
N GLU A 132 -38.14 9.29 -13.07
CA GLU A 132 -39.39 10.06 -13.07
C GLU A 132 -39.55 10.87 -11.78
N GLY A 133 -39.91 12.16 -11.90
CA GLY A 133 -40.08 13.07 -10.74
C GLY A 133 -38.79 13.73 -10.21
N TRP A 134 -37.62 13.43 -10.79
CA TRP A 134 -36.34 14.05 -10.40
C TRP A 134 -35.80 15.00 -11.49
N ALA A 135 -35.15 16.07 -11.06
CA ALA A 135 -34.49 17.07 -11.89
C ALA A 135 -33.02 17.24 -11.48
N ILE A 136 -32.17 17.57 -12.44
CA ILE A 136 -30.72 17.68 -12.24
C ILE A 136 -30.25 19.07 -12.67
N LYS A 137 -29.35 19.65 -11.88
CA LYS A 137 -28.57 20.83 -12.28
C LYS A 137 -27.08 20.54 -12.11
N SER A 138 -26.30 20.83 -13.14
CA SER A 138 -24.85 20.65 -13.12
C SER A 138 -24.13 21.97 -12.87
N TYR A 139 -23.05 21.88 -12.11
CA TYR A 139 -22.17 22.99 -11.80
C TYR A 139 -20.73 22.53 -12.03
N SER A 140 -19.83 23.49 -12.25
CA SER A 140 -18.40 23.24 -12.26
C SER A 140 -17.79 23.73 -10.96
N TYR A 141 -16.87 22.94 -10.43
CA TYR A 141 -16.12 23.29 -9.24
C TYR A 141 -14.66 22.90 -9.43
N LYS A 142 -13.73 23.80 -9.09
CA LYS A 142 -12.30 23.50 -9.20
C LYS A 142 -11.81 22.84 -7.92
N PHE A 143 -11.39 21.59 -8.04
CA PHE A 143 -10.82 20.79 -6.95
C PHE A 143 -9.35 20.49 -7.29
N PHE A 144 -8.42 21.01 -6.49
CA PHE A 144 -6.97 20.93 -6.75
C PHE A 144 -6.49 21.47 -8.12
N GLY A 145 -7.23 22.42 -8.71
CA GLY A 145 -6.90 23.00 -10.02
C GLY A 145 -7.57 22.27 -11.18
N ASP A 146 -8.08 21.06 -10.96
CA ASP A 146 -8.84 20.30 -11.93
C ASP A 146 -10.32 20.65 -11.86
N GLU A 147 -10.95 20.78 -13.02
CA GLU A 147 -12.38 21.03 -13.11
C GLU A 147 -13.15 19.74 -12.76
N LYS A 148 -14.06 19.82 -11.79
CA LYS A 148 -14.98 18.76 -11.40
C LYS A 148 -16.41 19.17 -11.70
N ILE A 149 -17.26 18.17 -11.86
CA ILE A 149 -18.68 18.35 -12.12
C ILE A 149 -19.43 18.05 -10.83
N ILE A 150 -20.27 18.99 -10.41
CA ILE A 150 -21.18 18.80 -9.28
C ILE A 150 -22.59 18.73 -9.83
N ASP A 151 -23.24 17.59 -9.65
CA ASP A 151 -24.64 17.43 -9.97
C ASP A 151 -25.50 17.52 -8.70
N VAL A 152 -26.46 18.44 -8.76
CA VAL A 152 -27.47 18.64 -7.73
C VAL A 152 -28.75 18.01 -8.23
N TRP A 153 -29.20 16.97 -7.54
CA TRP A 153 -30.39 16.21 -7.86
C TRP A 153 -31.53 16.62 -6.92
N THR A 154 -32.62 17.08 -7.51
CA THR A 154 -33.80 17.59 -6.81
C THR A 154 -35.02 16.75 -7.12
N SER A 155 -35.80 16.40 -6.11
CA SER A 155 -37.13 15.80 -6.24
C SER A 155 -38.23 16.82 -5.91
N THR A 156 -39.49 16.38 -5.83
CA THR A 156 -40.62 17.20 -5.31
C THR A 156 -40.45 17.61 -3.85
N GLU A 157 -39.56 16.95 -3.08
CA GLU A 157 -39.31 17.24 -1.67
C GLU A 157 -38.12 18.18 -1.44
N GLY A 158 -37.23 18.38 -2.42
CA GLY A 158 -36.08 19.28 -2.31
C GLY A 158 -34.78 18.77 -2.96
N ILE A 159 -33.63 19.37 -2.57
CA ILE A 159 -32.30 18.85 -2.92
C ILE A 159 -32.02 17.63 -2.04
N ASN A 160 -32.04 16.46 -2.66
CA ASN A 160 -31.96 15.19 -1.96
C ASN A 160 -30.63 14.47 -2.22
N LEU A 161 -29.90 14.85 -3.27
CA LEU A 161 -28.62 14.23 -3.59
C LEU A 161 -27.62 15.21 -4.25
N LEU A 162 -26.37 15.13 -3.79
CA LEU A 162 -25.24 15.85 -4.35
C LEU A 162 -24.21 14.84 -4.86
N ALA A 163 -23.85 14.90 -6.14
CA ALA A 163 -22.79 14.07 -6.72
C ALA A 163 -21.63 14.94 -7.19
N VAL A 164 -20.40 14.58 -6.80
CA VAL A 164 -19.16 15.24 -7.24
C VAL A 164 -18.37 14.24 -8.08
N MET A 165 -18.06 14.60 -9.31
CA MET A 165 -17.52 13.70 -10.33
C MET A 165 -16.34 14.32 -11.09
N PRO A 166 -15.39 13.50 -11.58
CA PRO A 166 -14.30 13.98 -12.43
C PRO A 166 -14.79 14.43 -13.80
N GLU A 167 -15.80 13.75 -14.37
CA GLU A 167 -16.32 13.98 -15.71
C GLU A 167 -17.78 13.49 -15.86
N ILE A 168 -18.37 13.68 -17.04
CA ILE A 168 -19.81 13.39 -17.30
C ILE A 168 -20.07 11.88 -17.49
N SER A 169 -19.06 11.11 -17.91
CA SER A 169 -19.15 9.66 -18.13
C SER A 169 -19.60 8.91 -16.88
N SER A 170 -19.20 9.35 -15.69
CA SER A 170 -19.56 8.74 -14.39
C SER A 170 -21.01 8.98 -13.95
N ARG A 171 -21.82 9.71 -14.74
CA ARG A 171 -23.20 10.07 -14.39
C ARG A 171 -24.18 8.90 -14.52
N SER A 172 -23.92 7.93 -15.42
CA SER A 172 -24.73 6.70 -15.54
C SER A 172 -24.80 5.98 -14.20
N ASP A 173 -23.65 5.84 -13.56
CA ASP A 173 -23.49 5.09 -12.32
C ASP A 173 -24.33 5.77 -11.21
N VAL A 174 -24.28 7.11 -11.13
CA VAL A 174 -25.11 7.88 -10.18
C VAL A 174 -26.60 7.74 -10.48
N SER A 175 -26.98 7.67 -11.76
CA SER A 175 -28.37 7.44 -12.17
C SER A 175 -28.87 6.06 -11.72
N ASP A 176 -28.02 5.04 -11.81
CA ASP A 176 -28.35 3.67 -11.37
C ASP A 176 -28.59 3.63 -9.86
N LEU A 177 -27.71 4.28 -9.07
CA LEU A 177 -27.87 4.45 -7.63
C LEU A 177 -29.20 5.13 -7.26
N VAL A 178 -29.56 6.21 -7.96
CA VAL A 178 -30.84 6.92 -7.72
C VAL A 178 -32.04 6.06 -8.12
N SER A 179 -31.94 5.30 -9.22
CA SER A 179 -33.04 4.45 -9.69
C SER A 179 -33.38 3.33 -8.70
N GLU A 180 -32.40 2.70 -8.05
CA GLU A 180 -32.66 1.68 -7.03
C GLU A 180 -33.20 2.26 -5.72
N VAL A 181 -32.69 3.41 -5.27
CA VAL A 181 -33.22 4.12 -4.08
C VAL A 181 -34.71 4.44 -4.27
N VAL A 182 -35.14 4.67 -5.51
CA VAL A 182 -36.53 5.00 -5.85
C VAL A 182 -37.40 3.76 -6.16
N PHE A 183 -36.85 2.70 -6.77
CA PHE A 183 -37.65 1.58 -7.30
C PHE A 183 -37.40 0.19 -6.69
N GLY A 184 -36.32 -0.04 -5.93
CA GLY A 184 -36.10 -1.28 -5.14
C GLY A 184 -36.05 -2.61 -5.93
N VAL A 185 -35.44 -2.66 -7.11
CA VAL A 185 -35.41 -3.86 -7.98
C VAL A 185 -34.00 -4.45 -8.12
N SER A 186 -33.78 -5.72 -7.74
CA SER A 186 -32.47 -6.40 -7.79
C SER A 186 -32.10 -6.97 -9.18
N VAL A 187 -30.87 -6.77 -9.68
CA VAL A 187 -30.35 -7.42 -10.91
C VAL A 187 -28.95 -8.01 -10.74
N GLY A 188 -28.78 -9.31 -11.05
CA GLY A 188 -27.73 -10.26 -10.64
C GLY A 188 -26.23 -9.94 -10.84
N GLU A 189 -25.41 -10.59 -10.00
CA GLU A 189 -23.93 -10.58 -9.89
C GLU A 189 -23.14 -10.49 -11.21
N VAL A 190 -22.15 -9.58 -11.25
CA VAL A 190 -20.97 -9.69 -12.12
C VAL A 190 -19.70 -9.56 -11.27
N ARG A 191 -18.99 -10.68 -11.07
CA ARG A 191 -17.64 -10.69 -10.50
C ARG A 191 -16.61 -10.18 -11.53
N GLY A 192 -15.72 -9.28 -11.11
CA GLY A 192 -14.49 -8.97 -11.87
C GLY A 192 -14.22 -7.51 -12.24
N SER A 193 -14.79 -6.52 -11.54
CA SER A 193 -14.43 -5.11 -11.75
C SER A 193 -13.35 -4.68 -10.75
N SER A 194 -12.10 -4.50 -11.18
CA SER A 194 -11.18 -3.60 -10.49
C SER A 194 -10.09 -3.09 -11.44
N THR A 195 -10.08 -1.77 -11.70
CA THR A 195 -8.88 -0.89 -11.68
C THR A 195 -9.24 0.56 -12.03
N PRO A 196 -8.69 1.52 -11.26
CA PRO A 196 -7.64 2.40 -11.79
C PRO A 196 -6.28 2.13 -11.11
N ASP A 197 -5.20 2.35 -11.86
CA ASP A 197 -3.84 1.86 -11.59
C ASP A 197 -3.11 2.51 -10.40
N ASP A 198 -3.11 1.85 -9.24
CA ASP A 198 -2.33 2.21 -8.03
C ASP A 198 -1.07 1.32 -7.83
N SER A 199 -0.65 0.62 -8.89
CA SER A 199 0.39 -0.43 -8.85
C SER A 199 1.74 0.08 -8.34
N ALA A 200 2.09 1.33 -8.61
CA ALA A 200 3.35 1.93 -8.14
C ALA A 200 3.39 2.10 -6.61
N ARG A 201 2.27 2.49 -5.99
CA ARG A 201 2.15 2.60 -4.53
C ARG A 201 2.20 1.22 -3.89
N LEU A 202 1.51 0.26 -4.49
CA LEU A 202 1.56 -1.14 -4.06
C LEU A 202 2.99 -1.69 -4.13
N ALA A 203 3.68 -1.49 -5.25
CA ALA A 203 5.08 -1.89 -5.43
C ALA A 203 5.99 -1.29 -4.36
N ALA A 204 5.88 0.02 -4.11
CA ALA A 204 6.65 0.69 -3.06
C ALA A 204 6.37 0.12 -1.66
N SER A 205 5.12 -0.23 -1.36
CA SER A 205 4.74 -0.80 -0.06
C SER A 205 5.27 -2.22 0.18
N VAL A 206 5.33 -3.04 -0.88
CA VAL A 206 5.72 -4.46 -0.80
C VAL A 206 7.24 -4.62 -0.88
N ARG A 207 7.93 -3.72 -1.61
CA ARG A 207 9.37 -3.80 -1.88
C ARG A 207 10.25 -4.19 -0.69
N PRO A 208 10.18 -3.53 0.48
CA PRO A 208 11.12 -3.82 1.58
C PRO A 208 10.88 -5.17 2.25
N SER A 209 9.74 -5.81 1.96
CA SER A 209 9.40 -7.12 2.50
C SER A 209 9.95 -8.28 1.69
N VAL A 210 10.45 -8.03 0.48
CA VAL A 210 10.92 -9.05 -0.48
C VAL A 210 12.44 -9.04 -0.50
N VAL A 211 13.03 -10.22 -0.40
CA VAL A 211 14.48 -10.44 -0.28
C VAL A 211 15.00 -11.37 -1.36
N MET A 212 16.27 -11.22 -1.73
CA MET A 212 16.96 -12.20 -2.56
C MET A 212 17.54 -13.29 -1.65
N ILE A 213 17.41 -14.55 -2.06
CA ILE A 213 17.98 -15.70 -1.38
C ILE A 213 19.04 -16.32 -2.27
N LEU A 214 20.21 -16.58 -1.69
CA LEU A 214 21.25 -17.41 -2.27
C LEU A 214 21.42 -18.67 -1.42
N ASN A 215 21.25 -19.83 -2.05
CA ASN A 215 21.58 -21.12 -1.50
C ASN A 215 22.91 -21.59 -2.08
N ASN A 216 23.93 -21.67 -1.24
CA ASN A 216 25.24 -22.20 -1.60
C ASN A 216 25.37 -23.62 -1.05
N TYR A 217 25.32 -24.60 -1.95
CA TYR A 217 25.39 -26.02 -1.64
C TYR A 217 26.74 -26.58 -2.03
N CYS A 218 27.48 -27.12 -1.05
CA CYS A 218 28.75 -27.78 -1.28
C CYS A 218 28.64 -29.25 -0.90
N THR A 219 29.21 -30.13 -1.73
CA THR A 219 29.19 -31.57 -1.51
C THR A 219 30.41 -32.23 -2.12
N GLN A 220 30.58 -33.52 -1.87
CA GLN A 220 31.69 -34.32 -2.39
C GLN A 220 31.15 -35.53 -3.14
N ALA A 221 31.36 -35.57 -4.46
CA ALA A 221 31.11 -36.77 -5.24
C ALA A 221 32.27 -37.74 -5.07
N LYS A 222 31.98 -39.00 -4.74
CA LYS A 222 32.96 -40.07 -4.60
C LYS A 222 32.76 -41.10 -5.69
N LEU A 223 33.82 -41.39 -6.43
CA LEU A 223 33.92 -42.51 -7.34
C LEU A 223 35.05 -43.40 -6.82
N ASP A 224 34.72 -44.60 -6.36
CA ASP A 224 35.61 -45.48 -5.61
C ASP A 224 36.28 -44.77 -4.41
N ASN A 225 37.59 -44.57 -4.44
CA ASN A 225 38.38 -43.90 -3.39
C ASN A 225 38.72 -42.44 -3.72
N VAL A 226 38.30 -41.92 -4.89
CA VAL A 226 38.62 -40.56 -5.33
C VAL A 226 37.46 -39.62 -4.97
N VAL A 227 37.80 -38.43 -4.47
CA VAL A 227 36.85 -37.44 -3.98
C VAL A 227 36.89 -36.21 -4.88
N TYR A 228 35.72 -35.80 -5.38
CA TYR A 228 35.51 -34.66 -6.25
C TYR A 228 34.60 -33.65 -5.54
N PRO A 229 35.18 -32.65 -4.83
CA PRO A 229 34.41 -31.60 -4.19
C PRO A 229 33.86 -30.65 -5.25
N PHE A 230 32.60 -30.26 -5.11
CA PHE A 230 31.99 -29.22 -5.94
C PHE A 230 30.98 -28.42 -5.11
N CYS A 231 30.75 -27.18 -5.53
CA CYS A 231 29.73 -26.33 -4.95
C CYS A 231 28.82 -25.77 -6.05
N LEU A 232 27.56 -25.58 -5.71
CA LEU A 232 26.53 -25.00 -6.55
C LEU A 232 25.94 -23.78 -5.85
N ALA A 233 25.64 -22.77 -6.64
CA ALA A 233 24.96 -21.57 -6.20
C ALA A 233 23.60 -21.49 -6.90
N GLN A 234 22.53 -21.51 -6.14
CA GLN A 234 21.16 -21.32 -6.61
C GLN A 234 20.58 -20.07 -5.97
N SER A 235 19.77 -19.33 -6.72
CA SER A 235 19.09 -18.15 -6.19
C SER A 235 17.63 -18.13 -6.50
N GLY A 236 16.93 -17.36 -5.67
CA GLY A 236 15.54 -17.05 -5.85
C GLY A 236 15.16 -15.84 -5.03
N SER A 237 13.85 -15.64 -4.93
CA SER A 237 13.24 -14.62 -4.11
C SER A 237 12.60 -15.24 -2.88
N GLY A 238 12.43 -14.44 -1.85
CA GLY A 238 11.58 -14.75 -0.72
C GLY A 238 10.98 -13.48 -0.14
N PHE A 239 10.16 -13.63 0.89
CA PHE A 239 9.58 -12.49 1.58
C PHE A 239 9.32 -12.79 3.04
N PHE A 240 9.32 -11.75 3.86
CA PHE A 240 9.01 -11.86 5.28
C PHE A 240 7.54 -12.23 5.49
N VAL A 241 7.30 -13.28 6.27
CA VAL A 241 5.97 -13.74 6.70
C VAL A 241 5.69 -13.49 8.18
N ASN A 242 6.74 -13.16 8.92
CA ASN A 242 6.66 -12.81 10.34
C ASN A 242 7.74 -11.78 10.69
N LYS A 243 7.39 -10.83 11.55
CA LYS A 243 8.26 -9.74 12.03
C LYS A 243 9.57 -10.22 12.66
N ASP A 244 9.62 -11.44 13.18
CA ASP A 244 10.80 -12.02 13.82
C ASP A 244 11.76 -12.63 12.80
N GLY A 245 11.59 -12.36 11.50
CA GLY A 245 12.56 -12.71 10.46
C GLY A 245 12.37 -14.10 9.85
N TYR A 246 11.15 -14.65 9.90
CA TYR A 246 10.81 -15.82 9.08
C TYR A 246 10.55 -15.38 7.65
N ILE A 247 11.19 -16.07 6.71
CA ILE A 247 11.14 -15.78 5.29
C ILE A 247 10.57 -16.99 4.57
N ALA A 248 9.54 -16.77 3.75
CA ALA A 248 9.00 -17.77 2.85
C ALA A 248 9.69 -17.70 1.48
N THR A 249 9.85 -18.86 0.86
CA THR A 249 10.36 -19.03 -0.51
C THR A 249 9.91 -20.39 -1.07
N ASN A 250 10.35 -20.75 -2.27
CA ASN A 250 10.10 -22.08 -2.79
C ASN A 250 11.02 -23.15 -2.18
N GLY A 251 10.52 -24.38 -2.20
CA GLY A 251 11.27 -25.58 -1.85
C GLY A 251 12.53 -25.76 -2.69
N HIS A 252 12.40 -25.63 -4.01
CA HIS A 252 13.51 -25.78 -4.95
C HIS A 252 14.61 -24.72 -4.84
N VAL A 253 14.33 -23.56 -4.23
CA VAL A 253 15.34 -22.51 -4.00
C VAL A 253 16.29 -22.92 -2.87
N VAL A 254 15.78 -23.63 -1.87
CA VAL A 254 16.53 -23.98 -0.66
C VAL A 254 16.93 -25.46 -0.59
N SER A 255 16.38 -26.31 -1.45
CA SER A 255 16.60 -27.76 -1.41
C SER A 255 17.43 -28.21 -2.61
N ASN A 256 18.54 -28.90 -2.35
CA ASN A 256 19.38 -29.50 -3.38
C ASN A 256 19.19 -31.01 -3.39
N LEU A 257 18.61 -31.52 -4.47
CA LEU A 257 18.45 -32.96 -4.66
C LEU A 257 19.73 -33.55 -5.26
N PRO A 258 20.18 -34.75 -4.84
CA PRO A 258 21.46 -35.33 -5.26
C PRO A 258 21.65 -35.41 -6.79
N GLU A 259 20.64 -35.91 -7.50
CA GLU A 259 20.69 -36.10 -8.96
C GLU A 259 20.81 -34.77 -9.69
N THR A 260 19.97 -33.80 -9.32
CA THR A 260 19.96 -32.43 -9.84
C THR A 260 21.29 -31.73 -9.54
N SER A 261 21.86 -31.97 -8.35
CA SER A 261 23.15 -31.41 -7.96
C SER A 261 24.30 -31.95 -8.82
N LEU A 262 24.33 -33.26 -9.06
CA LEU A 262 25.32 -33.87 -9.94
C LEU A 262 25.18 -33.37 -11.38
N PHE A 263 23.94 -33.25 -11.85
CA PHE A 263 23.65 -32.69 -13.17
C PHE A 263 24.21 -31.28 -13.31
N TYR A 264 23.89 -30.38 -12.37
CA TYR A 264 24.41 -29.02 -12.38
C TYR A 264 25.93 -28.96 -12.16
N GLY A 265 26.49 -29.84 -11.34
CA GLY A 265 27.93 -29.96 -11.13
C GLY A 265 28.67 -30.29 -12.43
N VAL A 266 28.08 -31.11 -13.30
CA VAL A 266 28.62 -31.40 -14.63
C VAL A 266 28.48 -30.20 -15.56
N ILE A 267 27.28 -29.66 -15.76
CA ILE A 267 27.07 -28.63 -16.80
C ILE A 267 27.75 -27.28 -16.46
N THR A 268 28.08 -27.04 -15.19
CA THR A 268 28.79 -25.84 -14.74
C THR A 268 30.31 -26.03 -14.67
N GLY A 269 30.79 -27.25 -14.95
CA GLY A 269 32.21 -27.61 -14.92
C GLY A 269 32.78 -27.95 -13.54
N GLY A 270 31.96 -27.87 -12.48
CA GLY A 270 32.37 -28.24 -11.11
C GLY A 270 32.81 -29.70 -10.98
N LEU A 271 32.38 -30.58 -11.89
CA LEU A 271 32.71 -32.00 -11.94
C LEU A 271 33.56 -32.40 -13.16
N ASP A 272 34.24 -31.46 -13.82
CA ASP A 272 35.08 -31.76 -14.99
C ASP A 272 36.15 -32.81 -14.68
N ASN A 273 36.79 -32.75 -13.51
CA ASN A 273 37.77 -33.75 -13.09
C ASN A 273 37.16 -35.16 -12.96
N LEU A 274 35.92 -35.27 -12.49
CA LEU A 274 35.22 -36.55 -12.42
C LEU A 274 34.95 -37.10 -13.82
N LEU A 275 34.56 -36.24 -14.77
CA LEU A 275 34.38 -36.64 -16.17
C LEU A 275 35.69 -37.08 -16.82
N ILE A 276 36.77 -36.32 -16.62
CA ILE A 276 38.11 -36.63 -17.16
C ILE A 276 38.55 -38.01 -16.66
N ASP A 277 38.51 -38.23 -15.35
CA ASP A 277 38.99 -39.47 -14.74
C ASP A 277 38.12 -40.67 -15.16
N SER A 278 36.78 -40.48 -15.24
CA SER A 278 35.85 -41.51 -15.68
C SER A 278 36.09 -41.91 -17.15
N LEU A 279 36.28 -40.95 -18.04
CA LEU A 279 36.57 -41.21 -19.45
C LEU A 279 37.95 -41.84 -19.64
N GLN A 280 38.95 -41.38 -18.87
CA GLN A 280 40.29 -41.95 -18.92
C GLN A 280 40.27 -43.43 -18.50
N ALA A 281 39.55 -43.76 -17.42
CA ALA A 281 39.35 -45.13 -16.98
C ALA A 281 38.64 -45.98 -18.05
N TYR A 282 37.55 -45.45 -18.63
CA TYR A 282 36.79 -46.13 -19.69
C TYR A 282 37.65 -46.46 -20.92
N PHE A 283 38.42 -45.49 -21.43
CA PHE A 283 39.29 -45.73 -22.59
C PHE A 283 40.46 -46.66 -22.27
N THR A 284 41.00 -46.59 -21.06
CA THR A 284 42.06 -47.52 -20.62
C THR A 284 41.57 -48.95 -20.65
N VAL A 285 40.36 -49.21 -20.15
CA VAL A 285 39.75 -50.55 -20.12
C VAL A 285 39.40 -51.04 -21.53
N THR A 286 38.88 -50.16 -22.39
CA THR A 286 38.37 -50.56 -23.72
C THR A 286 39.46 -50.67 -24.78
N THR A 287 40.50 -49.84 -24.72
CA THR A 287 41.57 -49.80 -25.73
C THR A 287 42.88 -50.42 -25.27
N GLY A 288 43.03 -50.70 -23.98
CA GLY A 288 44.26 -51.23 -23.38
C GLY A 288 45.36 -50.19 -23.14
N ALA A 289 45.13 -48.92 -23.49
CA ALA A 289 46.08 -47.82 -23.24
C ALA A 289 45.36 -46.58 -22.70
N PRO A 290 45.93 -45.86 -21.72
CA PRO A 290 45.33 -44.64 -21.20
C PRO A 290 45.41 -43.50 -22.23
N VAL A 291 44.32 -42.74 -22.34
CA VAL A 291 44.30 -41.50 -23.13
C VAL A 291 44.99 -40.38 -22.36
N GLU A 292 45.71 -39.51 -23.08
CA GLU A 292 46.37 -38.35 -22.47
C GLU A 292 45.35 -37.41 -21.82
N ARG A 293 45.61 -36.98 -20.58
CA ARG A 293 44.69 -36.14 -19.80
C ARG A 293 44.40 -34.80 -20.49
N SER A 294 45.42 -34.17 -21.06
CA SER A 294 45.33 -32.88 -21.76
C SER A 294 44.32 -32.92 -22.92
N LEU A 295 44.24 -34.05 -23.61
CA LEU A 295 43.28 -34.28 -24.69
C LEU A 295 41.84 -34.37 -24.15
N LEU A 296 41.63 -35.06 -23.03
CA LEU A 296 40.31 -35.17 -22.38
C LEU A 296 39.85 -33.82 -21.83
N GLU A 297 40.74 -33.04 -21.23
CA GLU A 297 40.46 -31.66 -20.78
C GLU A 297 40.00 -30.78 -21.95
N ALA A 298 40.71 -30.84 -23.08
CA ALA A 298 40.32 -30.10 -24.29
C ALA A 298 38.95 -30.55 -24.82
N LYS A 299 38.66 -31.85 -24.80
CA LYS A 299 37.37 -32.41 -25.27
C LYS A 299 36.21 -32.09 -24.35
N ILE A 300 36.40 -32.04 -23.04
CA ILE A 300 35.36 -31.62 -22.09
C ILE A 300 35.10 -30.12 -22.24
N LYS A 301 36.13 -29.30 -22.42
CA LYS A 301 35.96 -27.89 -22.74
C LYS A 301 35.17 -27.68 -24.05
N GLU A 302 35.41 -28.51 -25.06
CA GLU A 302 34.62 -28.55 -26.30
C GLU A 302 33.17 -28.98 -26.02
N ALA A 303 32.95 -29.99 -25.18
CA ALA A 303 31.61 -30.47 -24.80
C ALA A 303 30.78 -29.38 -24.11
N HIS A 304 31.38 -28.55 -23.27
CA HIS A 304 30.70 -27.38 -22.67
C HIS A 304 30.21 -26.35 -23.69
N SER A 305 30.75 -26.36 -24.92
CA SER A 305 30.26 -25.52 -26.01
C SER A 305 29.01 -26.09 -26.70
N SER A 306 28.61 -27.32 -26.36
CA SER A 306 27.45 -28.03 -26.89
C SER A 306 26.48 -28.41 -25.78
N LYS A 307 25.33 -27.72 -25.71
CA LYS A 307 24.29 -27.96 -24.70
C LYS A 307 23.84 -29.42 -24.67
N GLU A 308 23.65 -30.03 -25.84
CA GLU A 308 23.20 -31.42 -25.94
C GLU A 308 24.26 -32.39 -25.42
N THR A 309 25.53 -32.19 -25.79
CA THR A 309 26.63 -33.07 -25.38
C THR A 309 26.83 -33.04 -23.87
N ILE A 310 26.92 -31.85 -23.28
CA ILE A 310 27.14 -31.73 -21.84
C ILE A 310 25.93 -32.23 -21.03
N TYR A 311 24.71 -32.10 -21.57
CA TYR A 311 23.51 -32.64 -20.92
C TYR A 311 23.47 -34.17 -20.96
N GLN A 312 23.90 -34.79 -22.06
CA GLN A 312 24.04 -36.24 -22.14
C GLN A 312 25.10 -36.75 -21.15
N MET A 313 26.23 -36.04 -21.01
CA MET A 313 27.25 -36.37 -20.01
C MET A 313 26.72 -36.22 -18.58
N ALA A 314 25.96 -35.17 -18.31
CA ALA A 314 25.33 -34.96 -17.01
C ALA A 314 24.30 -36.06 -16.67
N ALA A 315 23.49 -36.48 -17.65
CA ALA A 315 22.56 -37.59 -17.50
C ALA A 315 23.28 -38.90 -17.18
N LEU A 316 24.42 -39.18 -17.84
CA LEU A 316 25.25 -40.34 -17.55
C LEU A 316 25.76 -40.34 -16.10
N VAL A 317 26.23 -39.19 -15.60
CA VAL A 317 26.66 -39.05 -14.20
C VAL A 317 25.48 -39.29 -13.24
N GLY A 318 24.28 -38.81 -13.58
CA GLY A 318 23.06 -39.13 -12.84
C GLY A 318 22.76 -40.63 -12.79
N ASP A 319 22.89 -41.34 -13.92
CA ASP A 319 22.72 -42.79 -13.99
C ASP A 319 23.78 -43.55 -13.18
N MET A 320 25.03 -43.05 -13.17
CA MET A 320 26.11 -43.61 -12.34
C MET A 320 25.77 -43.49 -10.85
N TYR A 321 25.18 -42.37 -10.43
CA TYR A 321 24.68 -42.20 -9.07
C TYR A 321 23.54 -43.18 -8.74
N LYS A 322 22.54 -43.30 -9.61
CA LYS A 322 21.42 -44.26 -9.44
C LYS A 322 21.89 -45.72 -9.31
N LYS A 323 22.97 -46.07 -10.01
CA LYS A 323 23.60 -47.40 -9.95
C LYS A 323 24.61 -47.56 -8.81
N ASN A 324 24.72 -46.58 -7.91
CA ASN A 324 25.64 -46.56 -6.77
C ASN A 324 27.14 -46.53 -7.11
N PHE A 325 27.53 -46.14 -8.32
CA PHE A 325 28.94 -45.90 -8.67
C PHE A 325 29.44 -44.59 -8.07
N ILE A 326 28.58 -43.57 -8.04
CA ILE A 326 28.87 -42.28 -7.42
C ILE A 326 28.08 -42.17 -6.12
N LYS A 327 28.75 -41.70 -5.06
CA LYS A 327 28.10 -41.35 -3.79
C LYS A 327 28.33 -39.88 -3.47
N LEU A 328 27.33 -39.22 -2.89
CA LEU A 328 27.48 -37.86 -2.37
C LEU A 328 27.66 -37.92 -0.86
N ASP A 329 28.76 -37.35 -0.37
CA ASP A 329 29.05 -37.22 1.06
C ASP A 329 29.30 -35.75 1.42
N ASN A 330 29.27 -35.44 2.73
CA ASN A 330 29.62 -34.12 3.26
C ASN A 330 28.83 -32.96 2.64
N SER A 331 27.55 -33.20 2.34
CA SER A 331 26.63 -32.19 1.82
C SER A 331 26.31 -31.11 2.85
N VAL A 332 26.55 -29.85 2.50
CA VAL A 332 26.30 -28.67 3.34
C VAL A 332 25.59 -27.59 2.53
N ASN A 333 24.43 -27.13 3.01
CA ASN A 333 23.75 -25.94 2.49
C ASN A 333 24.09 -24.74 3.38
N LYS A 334 24.39 -23.60 2.76
CA LYS A 334 24.53 -22.29 3.42
C LYS A 334 23.64 -21.28 2.72
N TYR A 335 22.72 -20.70 3.48
CA TYR A 335 21.76 -19.73 2.96
C TYR A 335 22.20 -18.30 3.29
N PHE A 336 22.10 -17.43 2.30
CA PHE A 336 22.38 -16.01 2.41
C PHE A 336 21.15 -15.22 1.94
N VAL A 337 20.83 -14.14 2.63
CA VAL A 337 19.67 -13.29 2.35
C VAL A 337 20.15 -11.86 2.17
N GLN A 338 19.76 -11.26 1.05
CA GLN A 338 19.99 -9.85 0.77
C GLN A 338 18.82 -9.02 1.30
N LEU A 339 19.12 -8.15 2.27
CA LEU A 339 18.16 -7.24 2.92
C LEU A 339 18.06 -5.89 2.19
N GLY A 340 19.21 -5.37 1.74
CA GLY A 340 19.34 -4.09 1.04
C GLY A 340 19.41 -4.25 -0.48
N ASN A 341 20.12 -3.35 -1.15
CA ASN A 341 20.32 -3.39 -2.61
C ASN A 341 21.73 -3.86 -3.01
N THR A 342 22.58 -4.27 -2.07
CA THR A 342 23.94 -4.73 -2.40
C THR A 342 23.87 -6.11 -3.05
N PRO A 343 24.38 -6.27 -4.29
CA PRO A 343 24.33 -7.57 -4.95
C PRO A 343 25.16 -8.62 -4.21
N ILE A 344 24.65 -9.84 -4.12
CA ILE A 344 25.41 -10.96 -3.55
C ILE A 344 26.56 -11.34 -4.49
N GLN A 345 27.80 -11.18 -4.03
CA GLN A 345 29.01 -11.52 -4.78
C GLN A 345 29.55 -12.90 -4.36
N ILE A 346 29.75 -13.78 -5.35
CA ILE A 346 30.28 -15.12 -5.14
C ILE A 346 31.72 -15.17 -5.66
N SER A 347 32.63 -15.63 -4.81
CA SER A 347 34.05 -15.80 -5.14
C SER A 347 34.47 -17.26 -4.93
N LYS A 348 35.67 -17.62 -5.42
CA LYS A 348 36.27 -18.94 -5.16
C LYS A 348 36.48 -19.23 -3.67
N THR A 349 36.55 -18.18 -2.84
CA THR A 349 36.73 -18.27 -1.37
C THR A 349 35.41 -18.29 -0.60
N GLY A 350 34.26 -18.18 -1.27
CA GLY A 350 32.94 -18.16 -0.67
C GLY A 350 32.11 -16.92 -1.05
N VAL A 351 31.00 -16.73 -0.33
CA VAL A 351 30.08 -15.60 -0.53
C VAL A 351 30.60 -14.40 0.26
N SER A 352 30.71 -13.24 -0.39
CA SER A 352 31.05 -12.00 0.30
C SER A 352 29.87 -11.54 1.14
N THR A 353 30.00 -11.59 2.47
CA THR A 353 28.98 -11.11 3.40
C THR A 353 29.23 -9.65 3.74
N GLY A 354 28.33 -8.77 3.30
CA GLY A 354 28.27 -7.37 3.71
C GLY A 354 27.37 -7.15 4.93
N THR A 355 27.10 -5.89 5.27
CA THR A 355 26.18 -5.54 6.37
C THR A 355 24.72 -5.86 6.03
N ASP A 356 24.36 -5.88 4.76
CA ASP A 356 23.01 -6.17 4.26
C ASP A 356 22.87 -7.56 3.63
N ILE A 357 23.89 -8.41 3.74
CA ILE A 357 23.86 -9.82 3.33
C ILE A 357 24.06 -10.69 4.58
N VAL A 358 22.97 -11.27 5.06
CA VAL A 358 22.95 -12.05 6.31
C VAL A 358 22.84 -13.54 6.02
N THR A 359 23.28 -14.36 6.98
CA THR A 359 23.06 -15.81 6.90
C THR A 359 21.66 -16.17 7.43
N ALA A 360 21.06 -17.19 6.82
CA ALA A 360 19.77 -17.73 7.25
C ALA A 360 19.89 -19.20 7.65
N THR A 361 19.02 -19.62 8.58
CA THR A 361 18.86 -21.02 8.98
C THR A 361 17.66 -21.62 8.26
N PHE A 362 17.81 -22.88 7.85
CA PHE A 362 16.69 -23.65 7.30
C PHE A 362 15.73 -24.04 8.41
N VAL A 363 14.43 -23.82 8.19
CA VAL A 363 13.38 -24.20 9.13
C VAL A 363 12.68 -25.46 8.62
N ALA A 364 12.06 -25.39 7.45
CA ALA A 364 11.35 -26.52 6.84
C ALA A 364 11.09 -26.29 5.35
N ALA A 365 10.81 -27.36 4.63
CA ALA A 365 10.30 -27.32 3.25
C ALA A 365 9.31 -28.45 3.00
N ASP A 366 8.31 -28.19 2.16
CA ASP A 366 7.48 -29.21 1.51
C ASP A 366 7.86 -29.23 0.02
N TYR A 367 8.88 -30.03 -0.30
CA TYR A 367 9.49 -30.07 -1.62
C TYR A 367 9.86 -31.48 -2.06
N ALA A 368 9.63 -31.73 -3.34
CA ALA A 368 10.04 -32.87 -4.13
C ALA A 368 10.03 -32.43 -5.60
N ASP A 369 10.95 -32.95 -6.41
CA ASP A 369 10.92 -32.69 -7.84
C ASP A 369 9.57 -33.14 -8.43
N PRO A 370 9.04 -32.41 -9.44
CA PRO A 370 7.84 -32.84 -10.14
C PRO A 370 8.06 -34.22 -10.77
N ASP A 371 7.17 -35.16 -10.50
CA ASP A 371 7.22 -36.47 -11.13
C ASP A 371 6.77 -36.34 -12.60
N PRO A 372 7.48 -36.91 -13.59
CA PRO A 372 7.13 -36.78 -15.00
C PRO A 372 5.71 -37.30 -15.34
N VAL A 373 5.17 -38.21 -14.53
CA VAL A 373 3.85 -38.82 -14.73
C VAL A 373 2.81 -38.20 -13.80
N LEU A 374 3.13 -38.08 -12.51
CA LEU A 374 2.21 -37.60 -11.48
C LEU A 374 2.18 -36.07 -11.37
N GLY A 375 3.20 -35.36 -11.84
CA GLY A 375 3.37 -33.92 -11.68
C GLY A 375 3.80 -33.54 -10.26
N PHE A 376 3.37 -32.38 -9.78
CA PHE A 376 3.70 -31.93 -8.42
C PHE A 376 3.10 -32.84 -7.34
N THR A 377 3.98 -33.49 -6.59
CA THR A 377 3.64 -34.31 -5.41
C THR A 377 3.80 -33.54 -4.10
N SER A 378 4.52 -32.41 -4.13
CA SER A 378 4.75 -31.47 -3.02
C SER A 378 4.25 -30.06 -3.37
N SER A 379 4.22 -29.17 -2.37
CA SER A 379 3.72 -27.79 -2.54
C SER A 379 4.79 -26.80 -3.00
N ASP A 380 6.06 -27.21 -3.06
CA ASP A 380 7.19 -26.36 -3.42
C ASP A 380 7.26 -25.05 -2.60
N VAL A 381 7.10 -25.18 -1.29
CA VAL A 381 7.20 -24.07 -0.32
C VAL A 381 8.25 -24.38 0.74
N ALA A 382 8.91 -23.34 1.24
CA ALA A 382 9.92 -23.45 2.28
C ALA A 382 9.96 -22.23 3.20
N LEU A 383 10.55 -22.44 4.37
CA LEU A 383 10.78 -21.44 5.40
C LEU A 383 12.26 -21.38 5.77
N LEU A 384 12.79 -20.16 5.76
CA LEU A 384 14.08 -19.79 6.32
C LEU A 384 13.88 -18.85 7.51
N LYS A 385 14.91 -18.70 8.34
CA LYS A 385 14.93 -17.78 9.48
C LYS A 385 16.23 -16.99 9.52
N ILE A 386 16.14 -15.68 9.67
CA ILE A 386 17.28 -14.80 9.97
C ILE A 386 17.17 -14.25 11.39
N ASN A 387 18.27 -13.73 11.94
CA ASN A 387 18.27 -13.06 13.24
C ASN A 387 17.82 -11.60 13.10
N GLY A 388 16.98 -11.14 14.03
CA GLY A 388 16.44 -9.78 14.04
C GLY A 388 14.95 -9.79 14.43
N THR A 389 14.38 -8.60 14.53
CA THR A 389 12.97 -8.39 14.91
C THR A 389 12.42 -7.19 14.17
N ASP A 390 11.10 -7.11 14.11
CA ASP A 390 10.36 -6.03 13.46
C ASP A 390 10.68 -5.86 11.96
N TYR A 391 10.96 -6.96 11.26
CA TYR A 391 11.03 -6.97 9.80
C TYR A 391 9.65 -6.69 9.19
N PRO A 392 9.58 -6.03 8.03
CA PRO A 392 8.31 -5.67 7.41
C PRO A 392 7.66 -6.90 6.76
N ALA A 393 6.94 -7.72 7.53
CA ALA A 393 6.28 -8.92 7.01
C ALA A 393 5.01 -8.58 6.21
N LEU A 394 4.74 -9.33 5.14
CA LEU A 394 3.57 -9.11 4.31
C LEU A 394 2.33 -9.79 4.90
N PRO A 395 1.14 -9.15 4.82
CA PRO A 395 -0.10 -9.82 5.16
C PRO A 395 -0.39 -10.95 4.16
N LEU A 396 -0.75 -12.14 4.67
CA LEU A 396 -1.09 -13.28 3.83
C LEU A 396 -2.61 -13.38 3.64
N GLY A 397 -3.05 -13.33 2.39
CA GLY A 397 -4.46 -13.46 2.01
C GLY A 397 -4.91 -14.91 1.91
N LYS A 398 -5.92 -15.13 1.06
CA LYS A 398 -6.44 -16.45 0.67
C LYS A 398 -6.82 -16.45 -0.80
N ILE A 399 -6.94 -17.64 -1.39
CA ILE A 399 -7.34 -17.78 -2.79
C ILE A 399 -8.74 -17.19 -3.08
N ASP A 400 -9.64 -17.17 -2.09
CA ASP A 400 -10.98 -16.55 -2.22
C ASP A 400 -10.96 -15.02 -2.28
N ASP A 401 -9.82 -14.37 -1.99
CA ASP A 401 -9.69 -12.91 -2.09
C ASP A 401 -9.53 -12.45 -3.56
N ILE A 402 -9.36 -13.38 -4.50
CA ILE A 402 -9.13 -13.11 -5.91
C ILE A 402 -10.08 -13.95 -6.80
N SER A 403 -10.35 -13.45 -8.00
CA SER A 403 -11.13 -14.15 -9.02
C SER A 403 -10.37 -14.13 -10.34
N VAL A 404 -10.79 -14.96 -11.30
CA VAL A 404 -10.28 -14.86 -12.67
C VAL A 404 -10.50 -13.44 -13.19
N GLY A 405 -9.46 -12.84 -13.76
CA GLY A 405 -9.41 -11.43 -14.17
C GLY A 405 -8.86 -10.47 -13.11
N SER A 406 -8.72 -10.88 -11.84
CA SER A 406 -8.11 -10.04 -10.81
C SER A 406 -6.66 -9.71 -11.15
N ASN A 407 -6.29 -8.43 -11.03
CA ASN A 407 -4.91 -7.98 -11.14
C ASN A 407 -4.07 -8.50 -9.98
N ILE A 408 -2.86 -8.95 -10.29
CA ILE A 408 -1.84 -9.35 -9.32
C ILE A 408 -0.50 -8.70 -9.65
N LEU A 409 0.28 -8.46 -8.60
CA LEU A 409 1.64 -7.96 -8.70
C LEU A 409 2.59 -9.03 -8.15
N LEU A 410 3.43 -9.57 -9.02
CA LEU A 410 4.55 -10.42 -8.63
C LEU A 410 5.77 -9.55 -8.34
N VAL A 411 6.47 -9.89 -7.26
CA VAL A 411 7.67 -9.17 -6.83
C VAL A 411 8.79 -10.18 -6.60
N GLY A 412 9.96 -9.94 -7.19
CA GLY A 412 11.11 -10.81 -6.98
C GLY A 412 12.36 -10.33 -7.70
N PHE A 413 13.49 -10.99 -7.45
CA PHE A 413 14.81 -10.66 -7.98
C PHE A 413 15.15 -11.56 -9.16
N PRO A 414 14.90 -11.18 -10.42
CA PRO A 414 15.23 -12.02 -11.57
C PRO A 414 16.74 -12.32 -11.60
N GLY A 415 17.12 -13.49 -12.10
CA GLY A 415 18.47 -14.06 -12.03
C GLY A 415 19.55 -13.21 -12.72
N VAL A 416 19.15 -12.22 -13.52
CA VAL A 416 20.04 -11.17 -14.02
C VAL A 416 20.65 -10.33 -12.89
N ALA A 417 20.10 -10.31 -11.68
CA ALA A 417 20.63 -9.55 -10.55
C ALA A 417 21.87 -10.20 -9.88
N MET A 418 22.34 -11.34 -10.37
CA MET A 418 23.44 -12.14 -9.77
C MET A 418 24.77 -12.07 -10.52
N GLY A 419 25.18 -10.89 -11.01
CA GLY A 419 26.47 -10.80 -11.69
C GLY A 419 26.55 -11.66 -12.96
N SER A 420 25.42 -12.13 -13.50
CA SER A 420 25.39 -12.80 -14.79
C SER A 420 26.01 -11.85 -15.81
N ASN A 421 26.93 -12.35 -16.64
CA ASN A 421 27.54 -11.60 -17.75
C ASN A 421 26.48 -11.24 -18.79
N SER A 422 25.50 -10.43 -18.41
CA SER A 422 24.53 -9.85 -19.31
C SER A 422 25.30 -8.98 -20.26
N MET A 423 25.27 -9.33 -21.53
CA MET A 423 25.90 -8.54 -22.60
C MET A 423 25.34 -7.11 -22.67
N LEU A 424 24.18 -6.87 -22.03
CA LEU A 424 23.40 -5.63 -22.13
C LEU A 424 23.32 -4.83 -20.81
N LEU A 425 23.56 -5.45 -19.65
CA LEU A 425 23.30 -4.82 -18.35
C LEU A 425 24.49 -4.99 -17.41
N ASP A 426 24.89 -3.89 -16.75
CA ASP A 426 25.82 -3.95 -15.63
C ASP A 426 25.06 -4.41 -14.38
N THR A 427 25.09 -5.71 -14.14
CA THR A 427 24.42 -6.37 -13.02
C THR A 427 25.20 -6.22 -11.70
N SER A 428 26.34 -5.49 -11.71
CA SER A 428 27.12 -5.18 -10.52
C SER A 428 26.65 -3.92 -9.79
N ALA A 429 25.80 -3.11 -10.44
CA ALA A 429 25.47 -1.77 -9.96
C ALA A 429 24.28 -1.70 -9.00
N ASN A 430 23.22 -2.52 -9.17
CA ASN A 430 22.01 -2.46 -8.33
C ASN A 430 21.26 -3.81 -8.32
N ALA A 431 21.06 -4.41 -7.14
CA ALA A 431 20.20 -5.59 -6.97
C ALA A 431 18.85 -5.18 -6.37
N GLU A 432 17.96 -4.64 -7.20
CA GLU A 432 16.60 -4.27 -6.82
C GLU A 432 15.59 -5.36 -7.25
N PRO A 433 14.48 -5.56 -6.52
CA PRO A 433 13.43 -6.46 -6.96
C PRO A 433 12.73 -5.88 -8.19
N THR A 434 12.43 -6.75 -9.14
CA THR A 434 11.60 -6.49 -10.32
C THR A 434 10.13 -6.78 -10.00
N PHE A 435 9.27 -6.00 -10.63
CA PHE A 435 7.83 -6.10 -10.48
C PHE A 435 7.21 -6.54 -11.80
N THR A 436 6.46 -7.64 -11.79
CA THR A 436 5.71 -8.12 -12.96
C THR A 436 4.22 -8.08 -12.65
N LYS A 437 3.48 -7.28 -13.42
CA LYS A 437 2.03 -7.22 -13.35
C LYS A 437 1.43 -8.28 -14.26
N GLY A 438 0.33 -8.87 -13.82
CA GLY A 438 -0.53 -9.68 -14.68
C GLY A 438 -1.88 -9.88 -14.02
N VAL A 439 -2.64 -10.83 -14.54
CA VAL A 439 -3.97 -11.18 -14.06
C VAL A 439 -4.03 -12.65 -13.68
N VAL A 440 -4.98 -12.98 -12.80
CA VAL A 440 -5.36 -14.37 -12.55
C VAL A 440 -6.09 -14.89 -13.80
N SER A 441 -5.47 -15.82 -14.52
CA SER A 441 -6.03 -16.37 -15.76
C SER A 441 -6.97 -17.54 -15.51
N ALA A 442 -6.68 -18.38 -14.51
CA ALA A 442 -7.51 -19.52 -14.13
C ALA A 442 -7.10 -20.06 -12.75
N PHE A 443 -7.98 -20.85 -12.14
CA PHE A 443 -7.62 -21.73 -11.03
C PHE A 443 -7.53 -23.17 -11.54
N LYS A 444 -6.46 -23.88 -11.14
CA LYS A 444 -6.18 -25.26 -11.53
C LYS A 444 -5.86 -26.08 -10.28
N GLN A 445 -5.79 -27.40 -10.45
CA GLN A 445 -5.25 -28.30 -9.45
C GLN A 445 -4.02 -29.00 -10.01
N SER A 446 -3.02 -29.18 -9.17
CA SER A 446 -1.86 -30.02 -9.51
C SER A 446 -2.32 -31.45 -9.79
N LYS A 447 -1.63 -32.13 -10.72
CA LYS A 447 -1.99 -33.50 -11.09
C LYS A 447 -1.76 -34.50 -9.96
N GLY A 448 -0.68 -34.32 -9.18
CA GLY A 448 -0.21 -35.27 -8.17
C GLY A 448 -0.93 -35.11 -6.84
N ASN A 449 -0.58 -34.06 -6.07
CA ASN A 449 -1.16 -33.82 -4.75
C ASN A 449 -2.52 -33.13 -4.74
N LYS A 450 -3.09 -32.82 -5.92
CA LYS A 450 -4.42 -32.18 -6.09
C LYS A 450 -4.58 -30.81 -5.41
N LYS A 451 -3.47 -30.19 -4.98
CA LYS A 451 -3.46 -28.85 -4.39
C LYS A 451 -3.77 -27.78 -5.43
N ASN A 452 -4.32 -26.65 -4.96
CA ASN A 452 -4.69 -25.54 -5.81
C ASN A 452 -3.46 -24.87 -6.43
N LEU A 453 -3.63 -24.43 -7.67
CA LEU A 453 -2.68 -23.64 -8.42
C LEU A 453 -3.40 -22.43 -9.00
N ILE A 454 -2.76 -21.26 -8.92
CA ILE A 454 -3.27 -20.03 -9.52
C ILE A 454 -2.52 -19.83 -10.84
N GLN A 455 -3.22 -19.93 -11.96
CA GLN A 455 -2.65 -19.65 -13.27
C GLN A 455 -2.66 -18.13 -13.50
N THR A 456 -1.56 -17.60 -14.04
CA THR A 456 -1.41 -16.18 -14.38
C THR A 456 -0.67 -15.99 -15.68
N ASP A 457 -0.90 -14.85 -16.34
CA ASP A 457 -0.11 -14.36 -17.46
C ASP A 457 1.06 -13.46 -17.01
N ALA A 458 1.16 -13.15 -15.72
CA ALA A 458 2.27 -12.40 -15.15
C ALA A 458 3.56 -13.18 -15.41
N SER A 459 4.58 -12.51 -15.95
CA SER A 459 5.84 -13.17 -16.30
C SER A 459 6.54 -13.71 -15.05
N ILE A 460 6.80 -15.02 -15.06
CA ILE A 460 7.66 -15.72 -14.09
C ILE A 460 8.91 -16.18 -14.82
N ASN A 461 10.08 -15.77 -14.33
CA ASN A 461 11.39 -16.08 -14.91
C ASN A 461 12.33 -16.55 -13.81
N HIS A 462 13.44 -17.22 -14.16
CA HIS A 462 14.46 -17.59 -13.17
C HIS A 462 14.85 -16.36 -12.32
N GLY A 463 14.70 -16.49 -10.99
CA GLY A 463 15.01 -15.48 -9.99
C GLY A 463 13.79 -14.88 -9.26
N ASN A 464 12.63 -14.69 -9.89
CA ASN A 464 11.42 -14.29 -9.15
C ASN A 464 10.68 -15.48 -8.51
N SER A 465 11.10 -16.73 -8.78
CA SER A 465 10.70 -17.93 -8.04
C SER A 465 10.84 -17.73 -6.53
N GLY A 466 9.79 -18.04 -5.79
CA GLY A 466 9.70 -17.88 -4.34
C GLY A 466 9.24 -16.50 -3.90
N GLY A 467 9.12 -15.55 -4.83
CA GLY A 467 8.59 -14.22 -4.59
C GLY A 467 7.07 -14.22 -4.40
N PRO A 468 6.51 -13.22 -3.69
CA PRO A 468 5.08 -13.14 -3.43
C PRO A 468 4.31 -12.65 -4.67
N ALA A 469 3.14 -13.25 -4.88
CA ALA A 469 2.07 -12.71 -5.71
C ALA A 469 1.09 -11.96 -4.83
N VAL A 470 0.94 -10.66 -5.06
CA VAL A 470 0.18 -9.75 -4.20
C VAL A 470 -1.07 -9.27 -4.93
N SER A 471 -2.21 -9.34 -4.26
CA SER A 471 -3.48 -8.75 -4.72
C SER A 471 -3.43 -7.22 -4.71
N SER A 472 -4.42 -6.57 -5.33
CA SER A 472 -4.59 -5.12 -5.27
C SER A 472 -4.73 -4.55 -3.85
N GLU A 473 -5.11 -5.39 -2.87
CA GLU A 473 -5.23 -5.02 -1.45
C GLU A 473 -3.90 -5.04 -0.69
N GLY A 474 -2.82 -5.52 -1.32
CA GLY A 474 -1.52 -5.68 -0.66
C GLY A 474 -1.35 -7.00 0.09
N LYS A 475 -2.26 -7.97 -0.06
CA LYS A 475 -2.16 -9.30 0.55
C LYS A 475 -1.53 -10.30 -0.40
N VAL A 476 -0.65 -11.16 0.11
CA VAL A 476 -0.05 -12.26 -0.65
C VAL A 476 -1.07 -13.36 -0.88
N VAL A 477 -1.37 -13.67 -2.14
CA VAL A 477 -2.34 -14.71 -2.54
C VAL A 477 -1.67 -15.96 -3.10
N GLY A 478 -0.38 -15.88 -3.46
CA GLY A 478 0.39 -17.06 -3.86
C GLY A 478 1.90 -16.85 -3.90
N LEU A 479 2.63 -17.93 -4.13
CA LEU A 479 4.09 -17.94 -4.35
C LEU A 479 4.39 -18.20 -5.83
N ALA A 480 5.22 -17.37 -6.45
CA ALA A 480 5.75 -17.66 -7.79
C ALA A 480 6.52 -18.98 -7.79
N THR A 481 6.23 -19.89 -8.72
CA THR A 481 6.92 -21.19 -8.89
C THR A 481 7.18 -21.44 -10.38
N TYR A 482 7.45 -22.68 -10.79
CA TYR A 482 7.72 -23.03 -12.19
C TYR A 482 6.51 -22.80 -13.12
N GLY A 483 6.76 -22.26 -14.32
CA GLY A 483 5.83 -22.27 -15.45
C GLY A 483 6.00 -23.52 -16.32
N LEU A 484 5.00 -23.83 -17.16
CA LEU A 484 5.12 -24.93 -18.13
C LEU A 484 6.15 -24.59 -19.21
N THR A 485 6.95 -25.58 -19.61
CA THR A 485 7.94 -25.38 -20.68
C THR A 485 7.26 -25.28 -22.05
N PRO A 486 7.88 -24.63 -23.06
CA PRO A 486 7.31 -24.52 -24.40
C PRO A 486 6.92 -25.87 -25.03
N GLU A 487 7.62 -26.95 -24.68
CA GLU A 487 7.37 -28.32 -25.15
C GLU A 487 6.07 -28.93 -24.59
N GLU A 488 5.55 -28.39 -23.47
CA GLU A 488 4.32 -28.86 -22.80
C GLU A 488 3.06 -28.07 -23.18
N GLY A 489 3.14 -27.14 -24.14
CA GLY A 489 1.96 -26.41 -24.63
C GLY A 489 2.13 -24.94 -25.00
N GLY A 490 3.35 -24.47 -25.28
CA GLY A 490 3.64 -23.23 -26.02
C GLY A 490 2.73 -22.02 -25.72
N GLY A 491 2.80 -21.48 -24.51
CA GLY A 491 2.15 -20.22 -24.13
C GLY A 491 2.68 -19.70 -22.78
N ASN A 492 2.37 -18.45 -22.41
CA ASN A 492 2.68 -17.86 -21.10
C ASN A 492 1.81 -18.49 -19.99
N TYR A 493 1.93 -19.81 -19.77
CA TYR A 493 1.22 -20.52 -18.72
C TYR A 493 2.09 -20.56 -17.46
N ASN A 494 1.98 -19.50 -16.66
CA ASN A 494 2.68 -19.40 -15.39
C ASN A 494 1.74 -19.80 -14.25
N PHE A 495 2.31 -20.43 -13.22
CA PHE A 495 1.55 -20.89 -12.06
C PHE A 495 2.14 -20.34 -10.77
N LEU A 496 1.25 -20.09 -9.82
CA LEU A 496 1.56 -19.73 -8.45
C LEU A 496 1.06 -20.83 -7.53
N ARG A 497 1.81 -21.10 -6.47
CA ARG A 497 1.35 -21.93 -5.35
C ARG A 497 0.34 -21.14 -4.53
N ASP A 498 -0.75 -21.80 -4.13
CA ASP A 498 -1.72 -21.23 -3.21
C ASP A 498 -1.00 -20.87 -1.90
N ILE A 499 -1.24 -19.66 -1.39
CA ILE A 499 -0.64 -19.22 -0.13
C ILE A 499 -1.06 -20.11 1.06
N ALA A 500 -2.20 -20.82 0.94
CA ALA A 500 -2.62 -21.82 1.93
C ALA A 500 -1.55 -22.91 2.17
N ASP A 501 -0.82 -23.32 1.12
CA ASP A 501 0.24 -24.33 1.24
C ASP A 501 1.38 -23.87 2.16
N LEU A 502 1.72 -22.58 2.08
CA LEU A 502 2.72 -21.96 2.95
C LEU A 502 2.18 -21.82 4.37
N LYS A 503 0.91 -21.41 4.54
CA LYS A 503 0.28 -21.30 5.87
C LYS A 503 0.26 -22.64 6.59
N ASP A 504 0.00 -23.74 5.86
CA ASP A 504 0.08 -25.10 6.41
C ASP A 504 1.51 -25.44 6.88
N LEU A 505 2.54 -25.09 6.11
CA LEU A 505 3.93 -25.30 6.50
C LEU A 505 4.31 -24.44 7.73
N MET A 506 3.87 -23.18 7.78
CA MET A 506 4.07 -22.28 8.91
C MET A 506 3.44 -22.84 10.19
N ALA A 507 2.17 -23.28 10.12
CA ALA A 507 1.46 -23.86 11.25
C ALA A 507 2.16 -25.12 11.80
N LYS A 508 2.62 -26.02 10.91
CA LYS A 508 3.38 -27.23 11.30
C LYS A 508 4.68 -26.91 12.05
N ASN A 509 5.24 -25.73 11.83
CA ASN A 509 6.51 -25.29 12.40
C ASN A 509 6.35 -24.21 13.48
N ASN A 510 5.12 -24.00 13.99
CA ASN A 510 4.80 -22.99 15.01
C ASN A 510 5.19 -21.55 14.63
N VAL A 511 5.06 -21.21 13.35
CA VAL A 511 5.28 -19.85 12.84
C VAL A 511 3.93 -19.16 12.67
N THR A 512 3.75 -18.01 13.32
CA THR A 512 2.53 -17.18 13.24
C THR A 512 2.67 -16.11 12.16
N GLU A 513 1.53 -15.62 11.65
CA GLU A 513 1.51 -14.42 10.80
C GLU A 513 1.54 -13.18 11.71
N GLU A 514 2.66 -12.44 11.70
CA GLU A 514 2.80 -11.18 12.44
C GLU A 514 3.52 -10.15 11.57
N ILE A 515 2.80 -9.09 11.18
CA ILE A 515 3.26 -8.08 10.21
C ILE A 515 4.42 -7.22 10.76
N GLY A 516 4.36 -6.87 12.04
CA GLY A 516 5.31 -5.94 12.68
C GLY A 516 4.98 -4.47 12.45
N SER A 517 5.52 -3.59 13.29
CA SER A 517 5.31 -2.14 13.21
C SER A 517 6.06 -1.49 12.04
N THR A 518 7.18 -2.06 11.59
CA THR A 518 7.96 -1.50 10.47
C THR A 518 7.14 -1.43 9.19
N TYR A 519 6.38 -2.47 8.85
CA TYR A 519 5.53 -2.47 7.65
C TYR A 519 4.43 -1.40 7.73
N ASP A 520 3.71 -1.33 8.85
CA ASP A 520 2.64 -0.35 9.05
C ASP A 520 3.17 1.10 9.05
N THR A 521 4.33 1.32 9.68
CA THR A 521 4.99 2.63 9.71
C THR A 521 5.48 3.03 8.32
N TRP A 522 6.04 2.09 7.55
CA TRP A 522 6.43 2.31 6.16
C TRP A 522 5.23 2.71 5.29
N LYS A 523 4.12 1.97 5.41
CA LYS A 523 2.87 2.27 4.69
C LYS A 523 2.29 3.63 5.08
N SER A 524 2.32 3.97 6.38
CA SER A 524 1.94 5.31 6.88
C SER A 524 2.82 6.41 6.27
N GLY A 525 4.14 6.21 6.23
CA GLY A 525 5.09 7.12 5.61
C GLY A 525 4.80 7.35 4.12
N LEU A 526 4.56 6.27 3.37
CA LEU A 526 4.19 6.35 1.94
C LEU A 526 2.85 7.05 1.71
N ASN A 527 1.85 6.82 2.57
CA ASN A 527 0.57 7.51 2.49
C ASN A 527 0.72 9.02 2.74
N ASN A 528 1.44 9.39 3.80
CA ASN A 528 1.76 10.80 4.09
C ASN A 528 2.56 11.43 2.95
N TYR A 529 3.50 10.70 2.35
CA TYR A 529 4.27 11.13 1.18
C TYR A 529 3.35 11.43 -0.02
N GLY A 530 2.41 10.53 -0.33
CA GLY A 530 1.48 10.66 -1.44
C GLY A 530 0.58 11.89 -1.37
N ILE A 531 0.21 12.31 -0.16
CA ILE A 531 -0.59 13.54 0.07
C ILE A 531 0.26 14.79 0.34
N SER A 532 1.58 14.69 0.16
CA SER A 532 2.56 15.78 0.37
C SER A 532 2.68 16.26 1.83
N TYR A 533 2.40 15.40 2.80
CA TYR A 533 2.59 15.65 4.24
C TYR A 533 4.01 15.26 4.65
N PHE A 534 4.99 15.95 4.07
CA PHE A 534 6.39 15.56 4.11
C PHE A 534 7.01 15.53 5.51
N ARG A 535 6.54 16.33 6.47
CA ARG A 535 7.07 16.27 7.85
C ARG A 535 6.66 14.98 8.56
N TYR A 536 5.40 14.56 8.43
CA TYR A 536 4.92 13.32 9.01
C TYR A 536 5.51 12.11 8.28
N ALA A 537 5.57 12.16 6.95
CA ALA A 537 6.25 11.15 6.14
C ALA A 537 7.71 10.97 6.58
N LYS A 538 8.44 12.08 6.77
CA LYS A 538 9.82 12.05 7.27
C LYS A 538 9.94 11.35 8.62
N THR A 539 9.08 11.71 9.58
CA THR A 539 9.09 11.08 10.92
C THR A 539 8.88 9.57 10.84
N ASP A 540 7.95 9.10 10.01
CA ASP A 540 7.71 7.68 9.84
C ASP A 540 8.87 6.98 9.11
N PHE A 541 9.43 7.59 8.07
CA PHE A 541 10.61 7.06 7.39
C PHE A 541 11.85 6.98 8.30
N GLU A 542 12.07 7.96 9.18
CA GLU A 542 13.16 7.93 10.16
C GLU A 542 13.00 6.79 11.18
N LYS A 543 11.75 6.50 11.62
CA LYS A 543 11.47 5.33 12.46
C LYS A 543 11.78 4.03 11.72
N VAL A 544 11.32 3.90 10.47
CA VAL A 544 11.61 2.74 9.62
C VAL A 544 13.12 2.56 9.43
N SER A 545 13.84 3.64 9.15
CA SER A 545 15.30 3.62 9.03
C SER A 545 16.01 3.21 10.32
N SER A 546 15.40 3.44 11.48
CA SER A 546 15.98 3.05 12.77
C SER A 546 15.69 1.58 13.10
N ALA A 547 14.49 1.09 12.73
CA ALA A 547 14.06 -0.29 12.95
C ALA A 547 14.68 -1.26 11.94
N TYR A 548 14.86 -0.82 10.69
CA TYR A 548 15.45 -1.58 9.59
C TYR A 548 16.54 -0.75 8.88
N PRO A 549 17.77 -0.69 9.43
CA PRO A 549 18.86 0.11 8.87
C PRO A 549 19.23 -0.25 7.43
N GLU A 550 19.12 -1.53 7.07
CA GLU A 550 19.43 -2.06 5.74
C GLU A 550 18.27 -1.87 4.74
N HIS A 551 17.20 -1.19 5.12
CA HIS A 551 16.02 -1.00 4.28
C HIS A 551 16.37 -0.42 2.90
N PRO A 552 15.89 -1.02 1.79
CA PRO A 552 16.41 -0.74 0.45
C PRO A 552 16.17 0.68 -0.07
N THR A 553 15.06 1.34 0.30
CA THR A 553 14.68 2.64 -0.30
C THR A 553 14.43 3.78 0.70
N VAL A 554 14.39 3.53 2.02
CA VAL A 554 13.94 4.53 3.01
C VAL A 554 14.81 5.78 3.01
N GLN A 555 16.13 5.63 2.84
CA GLN A 555 17.06 6.76 2.79
C GLN A 555 16.78 7.71 1.62
N GLN A 556 16.38 7.16 0.46
CA GLN A 556 15.98 7.96 -0.69
C GLN A 556 14.74 8.80 -0.37
N TYR A 557 13.73 8.18 0.23
CA TYR A 557 12.51 8.89 0.65
C TYR A 557 12.81 9.96 1.71
N ILE A 558 13.63 9.67 2.72
CA ILE A 558 14.05 10.65 3.74
C ILE A 558 14.72 11.86 3.09
N LYS A 559 15.64 11.63 2.13
CA LYS A 559 16.32 12.69 1.40
C LYS A 559 15.34 13.54 0.59
N GLU A 560 14.43 12.88 -0.13
CA GLU A 560 13.42 13.56 -0.95
C GLU A 560 12.48 14.41 -0.10
N VAL A 561 11.84 13.84 0.93
CA VAL A 561 10.94 14.60 1.80
C VAL A 561 11.66 15.73 2.52
N SER A 562 12.90 15.50 2.96
CA SER A 562 13.70 16.55 3.60
C SER A 562 13.96 17.74 2.67
N SER A 563 14.14 17.50 1.36
CA SER A 563 14.30 18.57 0.38
C SER A 563 13.00 19.33 0.10
N LYS A 564 11.85 18.68 0.26
CA LYS A 564 10.52 19.27 0.01
C LYS A 564 9.93 19.97 1.23
N ILE A 565 10.34 19.63 2.45
CA ILE A 565 9.85 20.29 3.67
C ILE A 565 10.11 21.79 3.62
N GLY A 566 9.06 22.58 3.88
CA GLY A 566 9.12 24.05 3.84
C GLY A 566 8.97 24.68 2.45
N THR A 567 8.90 23.88 1.37
CA THR A 567 8.56 24.36 0.03
C THR A 567 7.04 24.54 -0.14
N VAL A 568 6.60 25.05 -1.30
CA VAL A 568 5.17 25.16 -1.65
C VAL A 568 4.49 23.79 -1.82
N GLU A 569 5.28 22.73 -2.05
CA GLU A 569 4.79 21.36 -2.16
C GLU A 569 4.49 20.74 -0.78
N ASP A 570 5.12 21.24 0.29
CA ASP A 570 4.87 20.78 1.66
C ASP A 570 3.50 21.27 2.16
N LYS A 571 2.55 20.35 2.16
CA LYS A 571 1.18 20.57 2.65
C LYS A 571 1.03 20.19 4.13
N THR A 572 2.11 19.85 4.84
CA THR A 572 2.01 19.44 6.24
C THR A 572 1.45 20.58 7.10
N PRO A 573 0.35 20.35 7.85
CA PRO A 573 -0.18 21.33 8.78
C PRO A 573 0.83 21.65 9.90
N LYS A 574 0.89 22.91 10.36
CA LYS A 574 1.83 23.33 11.41
C LYS A 574 1.34 22.98 12.82
N LEU A 575 0.03 22.97 13.02
CA LEU A 575 -0.61 22.57 14.28
C LEU A 575 -1.23 21.18 14.15
N THR A 576 -1.29 20.43 15.25
CA THR A 576 -2.14 19.23 15.32
C THR A 576 -3.62 19.63 15.43
N ARG A 577 -4.56 18.73 15.08
CA ARG A 577 -6.01 19.01 15.24
C ARG A 577 -6.39 19.39 16.68
N ALA A 578 -5.80 18.71 17.67
CA ALA A 578 -6.03 19.02 19.08
C ALA A 578 -5.53 20.41 19.48
N GLN A 579 -4.33 20.79 19.00
CA GLN A 579 -3.79 22.13 19.20
C GLN A 579 -4.65 23.18 18.50
N ARG A 580 -5.10 22.93 17.26
CA ARG A 580 -6.03 23.83 16.55
C ARG A 580 -7.31 24.05 17.33
N ARG A 581 -7.96 22.98 17.79
CA ARG A 581 -9.22 23.06 18.58
C ARG A 581 -9.02 23.82 19.88
N LEU A 582 -7.92 23.57 20.58
CA LEU A 582 -7.55 24.31 21.78
C LEU A 582 -7.34 25.80 21.47
N TYR A 583 -6.59 26.12 20.42
CA TYR A 583 -6.32 27.50 20.02
C TYR A 583 -7.58 28.25 19.55
N ILE A 584 -8.49 27.59 18.82
CA ILE A 584 -9.77 28.15 18.39
C ILE A 584 -10.64 28.45 19.62
N ASN A 585 -10.75 27.50 20.55
CA ASN A 585 -11.53 27.68 21.78
C ASN A 585 -10.99 28.81 22.65
N VAL A 586 -9.67 28.88 22.83
CA VAL A 586 -9.02 29.93 23.63
C VAL A 586 -9.15 31.30 22.95
N SER A 587 -8.87 31.39 21.64
CA SER A 587 -8.94 32.65 20.90
C SER A 587 -10.38 33.17 20.80
N GLY A 588 -11.36 32.29 20.55
CA GLY A 588 -12.78 32.63 20.54
C GLY A 588 -13.29 33.04 21.92
N GLY A 589 -12.87 32.36 22.99
CA GLY A 589 -13.18 32.72 24.36
C GLY A 589 -12.63 34.11 24.75
N LEU A 590 -11.38 34.41 24.38
CA LEU A 590 -10.78 35.73 24.61
C LEU A 590 -11.49 36.83 23.83
N MET A 591 -11.83 36.58 22.56
CA MET A 591 -12.52 37.53 21.70
C MET A 591 -13.90 37.90 22.26
N THR A 592 -14.69 36.90 22.68
CA THR A 592 -16.02 37.11 23.27
C THR A 592 -15.95 37.85 24.61
N PHE A 593 -14.99 37.49 25.47
CA PHE A 593 -14.73 38.20 26.72
C PHE A 593 -14.36 39.67 26.50
N SER A 594 -13.47 39.95 25.55
CA SER A 594 -13.06 41.31 25.20
C SER A 594 -14.23 42.14 24.66
N ILE A 595 -15.10 41.57 23.81
CA ILE A 595 -16.32 42.25 23.34
C ILE A 595 -17.25 42.58 24.51
N MET A 596 -17.52 41.61 25.40
CA MET A 596 -18.38 41.85 26.57
C MET A 596 -17.84 42.97 27.45
N MET A 597 -16.53 42.98 27.71
CA MET A 597 -15.92 44.03 28.52
C MET A 597 -15.97 45.40 27.85
N ILE A 598 -15.76 45.47 26.53
CA ILE A 598 -15.91 46.73 25.77
C ILE A 598 -17.35 47.25 25.88
N ILE A 599 -18.36 46.38 25.73
CA ILE A 599 -19.78 46.75 25.85
C ILE A 599 -20.13 47.20 27.26
N VAL A 600 -19.74 46.44 28.29
CA VAL A 600 -20.02 46.78 29.70
C VAL A 600 -19.37 48.11 30.07
N LEU A 601 -18.09 48.30 29.71
CA LEU A 601 -17.39 49.57 29.97
C LEU A 601 -17.98 50.72 29.16
N GLY A 602 -18.45 50.47 27.94
CA GLY A 602 -19.15 51.44 27.09
C GLY A 602 -20.49 51.88 27.65
N ILE A 603 -21.36 50.92 28.05
CA ILE A 603 -22.64 51.20 28.70
C ILE A 603 -22.44 51.91 30.03
N SER A 604 -21.46 51.47 30.83
CA SER A 604 -21.10 52.14 32.08
C SER A 604 -20.70 53.60 31.82
N SER A 605 -19.89 53.86 30.78
CA SER A 605 -19.52 55.21 30.37
C SER A 605 -20.71 56.03 29.85
N PHE A 606 -21.66 55.40 29.15
CA PHE A 606 -22.88 56.06 28.66
C PHE A 606 -23.84 56.42 29.81
N ILE A 607 -24.04 55.53 30.77
CA ILE A 607 -24.85 55.80 31.97
C ILE A 607 -24.21 56.92 32.81
N ASP A 608 -22.89 56.89 33.00
CA ASP A 608 -22.14 57.93 33.71
C ASP A 608 -22.30 59.30 33.02
N THR A 609 -22.33 59.35 31.68
CA THR A 609 -22.54 60.60 30.93
C THR A 609 -23.99 61.07 30.96
N LYS A 610 -24.97 60.16 30.98
CA LYS A 610 -26.41 60.50 31.06
C LYS A 610 -26.82 60.96 32.46
N ARG A 611 -26.28 60.36 33.53
CA ARG A 611 -26.48 60.80 34.92
C ARG A 611 -25.96 62.22 35.17
N ARG A 612 -24.93 62.64 34.43
CA ARG A 612 -24.42 64.02 34.47
C ARG A 612 -25.26 65.03 33.69
N ARG A 613 -26.29 64.59 32.95
CA ARG A 613 -27.21 65.43 32.14
C ARG A 613 -28.65 65.45 32.67
N ALA A 614 -28.87 65.16 33.97
CA ALA A 614 -30.18 65.40 34.57
C ALA A 614 -30.49 66.91 34.57
N PRO A 615 -31.72 67.34 34.24
CA PRO A 615 -32.06 68.75 34.18
C PRO A 615 -31.92 69.38 35.58
N VAL A 616 -31.19 70.48 35.65
CA VAL A 616 -31.18 71.35 36.82
C VAL A 616 -32.61 71.85 37.01
N ILE A 617 -33.26 71.44 38.10
CA ILE A 617 -34.53 72.03 38.53
C ILE A 617 -34.20 73.47 38.93
N LEU A 618 -34.54 74.42 38.06
CA LEU A 618 -34.46 75.84 38.42
C LEU A 618 -35.54 76.13 39.46
N PRO A 619 -35.22 76.86 40.55
CA PRO A 619 -36.20 77.21 41.57
C PRO A 619 -37.35 78.03 40.98
N PRO A 620 -38.55 77.97 41.59
CA PRO A 620 -39.75 78.64 41.07
C PRO A 620 -39.51 80.14 40.91
N ARG A 621 -39.96 80.69 39.77
CA ARG A 621 -39.91 82.12 39.46
C ARG A 621 -40.63 82.91 40.55
N GLN A 622 -39.95 83.87 41.18
CA GLN A 622 -40.58 84.77 42.15
C GLN A 622 -41.73 85.57 41.49
N PRO A 623 -42.81 85.88 42.23
CA PRO A 623 -43.91 86.69 41.70
C PRO A 623 -43.40 88.05 41.23
N LEU A 624 -43.84 88.48 40.05
CA LEU A 624 -43.57 89.82 39.54
C LEU A 624 -44.21 90.86 40.49
N PRO A 625 -43.51 91.94 40.85
CA PRO A 625 -44.08 92.98 41.70
C PRO A 625 -45.26 93.68 41.02
N PRO A 626 -46.30 94.07 41.77
CA PRO A 626 -47.46 94.76 41.21
C PRO A 626 -47.04 96.11 40.61
N GLN A 627 -47.42 96.31 39.35
CA GLN A 627 -47.29 97.58 38.64
C GLN A 627 -48.31 98.59 39.21
N PRO A 628 -47.92 99.82 39.57
CA PRO A 628 -48.85 100.82 40.06
C PRO A 628 -49.77 101.28 38.93
N ILE A 629 -51.09 101.17 39.16
CA ILE A 629 -52.13 101.80 38.34
C ILE A 629 -52.09 103.30 38.66
N GLN A 630 -51.64 104.11 37.71
CA GLN A 630 -51.85 105.56 37.77
C GLN A 630 -53.22 105.89 37.18
N THR A 631 -54.18 106.19 38.04
CA THR A 631 -55.33 107.06 37.72
C THR A 631 -55.72 107.82 38.98
N PHE A 632 -55.51 109.15 38.92
CA PHE A 632 -55.82 110.26 39.84
C PHE A 632 -56.26 109.97 41.27
#